data_AF-A0A3G2G833-F1
#
_entry.id   AF-A0A3G2G833-F1
#
_cell.length_a   1.000
_cell.length_b   1.000
_cell.length_c   1.000
_cell.angle_alpha   90.00
_cell.angle_beta   90.00
_cell.angle_gamma   90.00
#
_symmetry.space_group_name_H-M   'P 1'
#
loop_
_entity.id
_entity.type
_entity.pdbx_description
1 polymer ?
#
loop_
_entity_poly.entity_id
_entity_poly.type
_entity_poly.pdbx_seq_one_letter_code
_entity_poly.pdbx_strand_id
1 'polypeptide(L)'
;MVKKKIILNYKCEFINGEVFALINSYINYLKSKNIEFEFENSMECEASDYLARINFFKNIGVDYDEKFTKTNTSNLIEITEFTSSNMYDVTTKVKQNLKLDNRILTCIDYCLGEILGNVDMHSNSKAGGVIFARTFKKKKYIKLIIIDNGDGFLKSFENDSRVKDLSKEEILERSLQEGFKSAKSEGRGYGLFHVKEFISKSDGIFYINTCGAVLFSKGVEVVVKQCNHYRSF
;
A
#
# COMPACT_ATOMS: atom_id res chain seq x y z
N MET A 1 2.70 -27.70 13.35
CA MET A 1 2.33 -26.32 12.97
C MET A 1 2.37 -25.45 14.21
N VAL A 2 2.96 -24.26 14.13
CA VAL A 2 2.93 -23.29 15.24
C VAL A 2 1.68 -22.44 15.06
N LYS A 3 0.69 -22.63 15.92
CA LYS A 3 -0.49 -21.77 15.96
C LYS A 3 -0.10 -20.47 16.66
N LYS A 4 -0.31 -19.33 16.01
CA LYS A 4 -0.12 -18.01 16.60
C LYS A 4 -1.49 -17.42 16.92
N LYS A 5 -1.57 -16.58 17.94
CA LYS A 5 -2.81 -15.88 18.31
C LYS A 5 -2.62 -14.40 18.04
N ILE A 6 -3.54 -13.81 17.27
CA ILE A 6 -3.62 -12.36 17.07
C ILE A 6 -4.79 -11.87 17.91
N ILE A 7 -4.46 -11.09 18.94
CA ILE A 7 -5.44 -10.43 19.78
C ILE A 7 -5.47 -8.97 19.35
N LEU A 8 -6.60 -8.52 18.81
CA LEU A 8 -6.82 -7.10 18.58
C LEU A 8 -7.65 -6.54 19.73
N ASN A 9 -6.96 -5.83 20.60
CA ASN A 9 -7.58 -5.03 21.65
C ASN A 9 -7.42 -3.56 21.29
N TYR A 10 -8.53 -2.89 21.02
CA TYR A 10 -8.54 -1.51 20.56
C TYR A 10 -9.67 -0.78 21.28
N LYS A 11 -9.29 0.18 22.12
CA LYS A 11 -10.19 1.09 22.82
C LYS A 11 -9.95 2.50 22.29
N CYS A 12 -10.63 2.87 21.22
CA CYS A 12 -10.54 4.22 20.65
C CYS A 12 -11.84 4.59 19.94
N GLU A 13 -12.19 5.88 20.00
CA GLU A 13 -13.30 6.49 19.25
C GLU A 13 -13.04 6.57 17.72
N PHE A 14 -11.80 6.29 17.30
CA PHE A 14 -11.40 6.37 15.90
C PHE A 14 -10.52 5.20 15.46
N ILE A 15 -10.91 4.57 14.34
CA ILE A 15 -10.13 3.53 13.68
C ILE A 15 -9.51 4.08 12.40
N ASN A 16 -8.19 3.95 12.28
CA ASN A 16 -7.49 4.23 11.03
C ASN A 16 -7.44 2.96 10.16
N GLY A 17 -8.23 2.91 9.08
CA GLY A 17 -8.30 1.76 8.17
C GLY A 17 -6.96 1.37 7.53
N GLU A 18 -6.00 2.28 7.41
CA GLU A 18 -4.66 1.98 6.87
C GLU A 18 -3.86 1.03 7.75
N VAL A 19 -4.03 1.16 9.06
CA VAL A 19 -3.40 0.26 10.03
C VAL A 19 -3.93 -1.16 9.82
N PHE A 20 -5.22 -1.28 9.54
CA PHE A 20 -5.85 -2.58 9.28
C PHE A 20 -5.51 -3.13 7.90
N ALA A 21 -5.23 -2.28 6.90
CA ALA A 21 -4.66 -2.71 5.64
C ALA A 21 -3.24 -3.31 5.83
N LEU A 22 -2.41 -2.71 6.68
CA LEU A 22 -1.10 -3.25 7.06
C LEU A 22 -1.20 -4.57 7.83
N ILE A 23 -2.09 -4.64 8.83
CA ILE A 23 -2.33 -5.89 9.59
C ILE A 23 -2.83 -6.99 8.65
N ASN A 24 -3.77 -6.67 7.76
CA ASN A 24 -4.29 -7.60 6.77
C ASN A 24 -3.17 -8.16 5.88
N SER A 25 -2.36 -7.27 5.28
CA SER A 25 -1.22 -7.64 4.47
C SER A 25 -0.26 -8.58 5.23
N TYR A 26 0.06 -8.26 6.48
CA TYR A 26 0.95 -9.08 7.30
C TYR A 26 0.36 -10.46 7.64
N ILE A 27 -0.94 -10.53 7.95
CA ILE A 27 -1.64 -11.82 8.16
C ILE A 27 -1.53 -12.69 6.92
N ASN A 28 -1.73 -12.11 5.73
CA ASN A 28 -1.62 -12.83 4.46
C ASN A 28 -0.19 -13.32 4.20
N TYR A 29 0.82 -12.50 4.50
CA TYR A 29 2.22 -12.95 4.47
C TYR A 29 2.44 -14.17 5.38
N LEU A 30 1.95 -14.13 6.62
CA LEU A 30 2.15 -15.23 7.55
C LEU A 30 1.38 -16.50 7.14
N LYS A 31 0.16 -16.36 6.60
CA LYS A 31 -0.58 -17.47 5.99
C LYS A 31 0.21 -18.12 4.86
N SER A 32 0.89 -17.33 4.02
CA SER A 32 1.76 -17.85 2.95
C SER A 32 2.96 -18.66 3.46
N LYS A 33 3.29 -18.53 4.76
CA LYS A 33 4.31 -19.31 5.47
C LYS A 33 3.71 -20.50 6.24
N ASN A 34 2.45 -20.86 6.00
CA ASN A 34 1.71 -21.93 6.70
C ASN A 34 1.62 -21.71 8.23
N ILE A 35 1.54 -20.44 8.65
CA ILE A 35 1.29 -20.09 10.04
C ILE A 35 -0.22 -19.88 10.20
N GLU A 36 -0.81 -20.60 11.14
CA GLU A 36 -2.23 -20.44 11.48
C GLU A 36 -2.43 -19.35 12.54
N PHE A 37 -3.57 -18.68 12.46
CA PHE A 37 -3.94 -17.59 13.36
C PHE A 37 -5.30 -17.82 13.99
N GLU A 38 -5.37 -17.62 15.29
CA GLU A 38 -6.65 -17.38 15.98
C GLU A 38 -6.86 -15.88 16.11
N PHE A 39 -8.07 -15.44 15.78
CA PHE A 39 -8.48 -14.05 15.89
C PHE A 39 -9.39 -13.87 17.10
N GLU A 40 -9.00 -12.98 18.01
CA GLU A 40 -9.85 -12.56 19.13
C GLU A 40 -10.17 -11.07 18.99
N ASN A 41 -11.46 -10.79 18.78
CA ASN A 41 -11.98 -9.43 18.75
C ASN A 41 -12.51 -9.04 20.13
N SER A 42 -11.88 -8.04 20.74
CA SER A 42 -12.34 -7.46 22.01
C SER A 42 -12.82 -6.01 21.84
N MET A 43 -13.06 -5.59 20.59
CA MET A 43 -13.51 -4.22 20.28
C MET A 43 -15.01 -4.04 20.49
N GLU A 44 -15.41 -2.78 20.63
CA GLU A 44 -16.81 -2.38 20.65
C GLU A 44 -17.50 -2.65 19.30
N CYS A 45 -18.84 -2.66 19.29
CA CYS A 45 -19.64 -3.01 18.11
C CYS A 45 -19.37 -2.05 16.94
N GLU A 46 -19.33 -0.74 17.17
CA GLU A 46 -19.10 0.25 16.11
C GLU A 46 -17.73 0.10 15.44
N ALA A 47 -16.72 -0.15 16.26
CA ALA A 47 -15.37 -0.46 15.81
C ALA A 47 -15.34 -1.71 14.92
N SER A 48 -16.01 -2.76 15.37
CA SER A 48 -16.13 -4.02 14.64
C SER A 48 -16.90 -3.86 13.33
N ASP A 49 -18.02 -3.12 13.33
CA ASP A 49 -18.80 -2.82 12.14
C ASP A 49 -17.98 -2.03 11.12
N TYR A 50 -17.16 -1.07 11.56
CA TYR A 50 -16.25 -0.36 10.66
C TYR A 50 -15.20 -1.29 10.05
N LEU A 51 -14.61 -2.21 10.83
CA LEU A 51 -13.66 -3.19 10.31
C LEU A 51 -14.29 -4.14 9.29
N ALA A 52 -15.50 -4.61 9.56
CA ALA A 52 -16.29 -5.36 8.60
C ALA A 52 -16.57 -4.54 7.33
N ARG A 53 -16.93 -3.26 7.51
CA ARG A 53 -17.21 -2.31 6.41
C ARG A 53 -16.01 -2.11 5.49
N ILE A 54 -14.78 -2.12 6.00
CA ILE A 54 -13.57 -2.02 5.18
C ILE A 54 -13.03 -3.37 4.68
N ASN A 55 -13.84 -4.45 4.78
CA ASN A 55 -13.51 -5.84 4.41
C ASN A 55 -12.38 -6.48 5.23
N PHE A 56 -12.05 -5.97 6.42
CA PHE A 56 -10.98 -6.54 7.22
C PHE A 56 -11.26 -8.01 7.60
N PHE A 57 -12.39 -8.29 8.26
CA PHE A 57 -12.75 -9.65 8.70
C PHE A 57 -12.88 -10.63 7.53
N LYS A 58 -13.55 -10.20 6.45
CA LYS A 58 -13.70 -10.97 5.22
C LYS A 58 -12.34 -11.45 4.69
N ASN A 59 -11.38 -10.56 4.55
CA ASN A 59 -10.08 -10.88 3.96
C ASN A 59 -9.24 -11.78 4.87
N ILE A 60 -9.38 -11.65 6.20
CA ILE A 60 -8.66 -12.54 7.14
C ILE A 60 -9.38 -13.87 7.38
N GLY A 61 -10.58 -14.08 6.83
CA GLY A 61 -11.35 -15.33 6.96
C GLY A 61 -12.04 -15.46 8.32
N VAL A 62 -12.46 -14.34 8.91
CA VAL A 62 -13.23 -14.30 10.15
C VAL A 62 -14.69 -14.03 9.82
N ASP A 63 -15.57 -14.93 10.25
CA ASP A 63 -17.01 -14.74 10.15
C ASP A 63 -17.46 -13.63 11.11
N TYR A 64 -18.12 -12.62 10.57
CA TYR A 64 -18.68 -11.50 11.32
C TYR A 64 -20.08 -11.19 10.79
N ASP A 65 -21.05 -11.13 11.69
CA ASP A 65 -22.43 -10.78 11.36
C ASP A 65 -22.56 -9.27 11.15
N GLU A 66 -22.62 -8.84 9.88
CA GLU A 66 -22.73 -7.43 9.50
C GLU A 66 -24.14 -6.91 9.78
N LYS A 67 -24.31 -6.15 10.87
CA LYS A 67 -25.58 -5.52 11.25
C LYS A 67 -25.90 -4.24 10.46
N PHE A 68 -25.21 -4.01 9.35
CA PHE A 68 -25.33 -2.82 8.51
C PHE A 68 -25.42 -3.20 7.03
N THR A 69 -26.04 -2.35 6.22
CA THR A 69 -26.04 -2.53 4.77
C THR A 69 -24.81 -1.88 4.15
N LYS A 70 -24.02 -2.65 3.39
CA LYS A 70 -22.91 -2.11 2.59
C LYS A 70 -23.45 -1.19 1.49
N THR A 71 -23.27 0.11 1.68
CA THR A 71 -23.50 1.09 0.62
C THR A 71 -22.22 1.29 -0.17
N ASN A 72 -22.33 1.31 -1.49
CA ASN A 72 -21.20 1.58 -2.39
C ASN A 72 -20.89 3.09 -2.32
N THR A 73 -20.10 3.48 -1.33
CA THR A 73 -19.82 4.88 -1.05
C THR A 73 -18.67 5.37 -1.92
N SER A 74 -18.93 6.41 -2.72
CA SER A 74 -17.96 7.13 -3.59
C SER A 74 -16.73 7.77 -2.90
N ASN A 75 -16.36 7.34 -1.70
CA ASN A 75 -15.25 7.91 -0.92
C ASN A 75 -14.43 6.87 -0.16
N LEU A 76 -14.66 5.59 -0.41
CA LEU A 76 -13.96 4.50 0.27
C LEU A 76 -13.71 3.39 -0.72
N ILE A 77 -12.45 2.95 -0.74
CA ILE A 77 -12.05 1.67 -1.31
C ILE A 77 -11.69 0.82 -0.11
N GLU A 78 -12.48 -0.23 0.10
CA GLU A 78 -12.21 -1.22 1.14
C GLU A 78 -10.84 -1.85 0.95
N ILE A 79 -10.32 -2.48 1.99
CA ILE A 79 -9.08 -3.27 1.89
C ILE A 79 -9.31 -4.31 0.78
N THR A 80 -8.58 -4.14 -0.32
CA THR A 80 -8.75 -4.93 -1.54
C THR A 80 -7.41 -5.53 -1.90
N GLU A 81 -7.37 -6.85 -1.96
CA GLU A 81 -6.20 -7.61 -2.42
C GLU A 81 -6.11 -7.55 -3.94
N PHE A 82 -4.89 -7.46 -4.47
CA PHE A 82 -4.66 -7.39 -5.89
C PHE A 82 -3.46 -8.22 -6.35
N THR A 83 -3.56 -8.68 -7.60
CA THR A 83 -2.54 -9.39 -8.37
C THR A 83 -2.63 -8.88 -9.83
N SER A 84 -1.71 -9.32 -10.70
CA SER A 84 -1.83 -9.11 -12.15
C SER A 84 -3.21 -9.46 -12.72
N SER A 85 -3.90 -10.46 -12.17
CA SER A 85 -5.20 -10.91 -12.72
C SER A 85 -6.36 -9.95 -12.47
N ASN A 86 -6.29 -9.07 -11.46
CA ASN A 86 -7.39 -8.16 -11.10
C ASN A 86 -6.96 -6.69 -11.00
N MET A 87 -5.73 -6.36 -11.38
CA MET A 87 -5.17 -5.01 -11.25
C MET A 87 -6.02 -3.95 -11.97
N TYR A 88 -6.52 -4.26 -13.17
CA TYR A 88 -7.40 -3.37 -13.93
C TYR A 88 -8.73 -3.05 -13.22
N ASP A 89 -9.32 -4.04 -12.57
CA ASP A 89 -10.56 -3.86 -11.82
C ASP A 89 -10.33 -2.96 -10.59
N VAL A 90 -9.19 -3.15 -9.94
CA VAL A 90 -8.77 -2.35 -8.79
C VAL A 90 -8.52 -0.89 -9.19
N THR A 91 -7.78 -0.63 -10.27
CA THR A 91 -7.56 0.75 -10.75
C THR A 91 -8.86 1.41 -11.20
N THR A 92 -9.73 0.65 -11.86
CA THR A 92 -11.07 1.13 -12.25
C THR A 92 -11.91 1.50 -11.03
N LYS A 93 -11.92 0.65 -9.99
CA LYS A 93 -12.61 0.93 -8.73
C LYS A 93 -12.05 2.17 -8.04
N VAL A 94 -10.72 2.38 -8.09
CA VAL A 94 -10.12 3.62 -7.59
C VAL A 94 -10.66 4.82 -8.35
N LYS A 95 -10.54 4.83 -9.68
CA LYS A 95 -10.99 5.95 -10.52
C LYS A 95 -12.47 6.28 -10.33
N GLN A 96 -13.35 5.28 -10.27
CA GLN A 96 -14.79 5.49 -10.06
C GLN A 96 -15.13 6.12 -8.70
N ASN A 97 -14.29 5.91 -7.69
CA ASN A 97 -14.42 6.55 -6.39
C ASN A 97 -13.86 7.98 -6.35
N LEU A 98 -13.14 8.40 -7.40
CA LEU A 98 -12.58 9.73 -7.53
C LEU A 98 -13.46 10.57 -8.47
N LYS A 99 -14.24 11.49 -7.89
CA LYS A 99 -15.03 12.45 -8.67
C LYS A 99 -14.13 13.57 -9.22
N LEU A 100 -13.24 13.24 -10.16
CA LEU A 100 -12.22 14.13 -10.71
C LEU A 100 -12.36 14.28 -12.23
N ASP A 101 -11.72 15.31 -12.80
CA ASP A 101 -11.62 15.52 -14.25
C ASP A 101 -10.90 14.34 -14.92
N ASN A 102 -11.34 13.96 -16.12
CA ASN A 102 -10.80 12.81 -16.85
C ASN A 102 -9.28 12.88 -17.06
N ARG A 103 -8.69 14.07 -17.26
CA ARG A 103 -7.24 14.22 -17.43
C ARG A 103 -6.50 13.86 -16.13
N ILE A 104 -7.06 14.26 -14.99
CA ILE A 104 -6.52 13.90 -13.67
C ILE A 104 -6.67 12.39 -13.44
N LEU A 105 -7.81 11.81 -13.81
CA LEU A 105 -8.03 10.37 -13.73
C LEU A 105 -7.02 9.60 -14.60
N THR A 106 -6.66 10.09 -15.78
CA THR A 106 -5.60 9.51 -16.62
C THR A 106 -4.23 9.56 -15.93
N CYS A 107 -3.87 10.69 -15.30
CA CYS A 107 -2.63 10.78 -14.53
C CYS A 107 -2.61 9.81 -13.34
N ILE A 108 -3.73 9.66 -12.63
CA ILE A 108 -3.87 8.71 -11.53
C ILE A 108 -3.77 7.28 -12.04
N ASP A 109 -4.39 6.96 -13.18
CA ASP A 109 -4.30 5.65 -13.81
C ASP A 109 -2.86 5.27 -14.14
N TYR A 110 -2.12 6.22 -14.71
CA TYR A 110 -0.69 6.07 -14.98
C TYR A 110 0.09 5.81 -13.68
N CYS A 111 -0.11 6.65 -12.66
CA CYS A 111 0.57 6.48 -11.36
C CYS A 111 0.26 5.13 -10.70
N LEU A 112 -1.01 4.69 -10.74
CA LEU A 112 -1.42 3.40 -10.23
C LEU A 112 -0.79 2.27 -11.03
N GLY A 113 -0.75 2.35 -12.36
CA GLY A 113 -0.09 1.36 -13.21
C GLY A 113 1.38 1.19 -12.85
N GLU A 114 2.11 2.29 -12.63
CA GLU A 114 3.52 2.24 -12.22
C GLU A 114 3.70 1.63 -10.84
N ILE A 115 2.90 2.03 -9.84
CA ILE A 115 3.05 1.52 -8.46
C ILE A 115 2.58 0.06 -8.36
N LEU A 116 1.42 -0.28 -8.91
CA LEU A 116 0.87 -1.64 -8.84
C LEU A 116 1.69 -2.60 -9.71
N GLY A 117 2.18 -2.13 -10.86
CA GLY A 117 3.12 -2.88 -11.70
C GLY A 117 4.43 -3.17 -10.97
N ASN A 118 4.97 -2.21 -10.21
CA ASN A 118 6.15 -2.47 -9.36
C ASN A 118 5.88 -3.56 -8.31
N VAL A 119 4.68 -3.58 -7.72
CA VAL A 119 4.30 -4.65 -6.79
C VAL A 119 4.22 -5.99 -7.51
N ASP A 120 3.52 -6.10 -8.62
CA ASP A 120 3.34 -7.39 -9.32
C ASP A 120 4.66 -7.93 -9.90
N MET A 121 5.46 -7.08 -10.56
CA MET A 121 6.69 -7.50 -11.25
C MET A 121 7.89 -7.70 -10.32
N HIS A 122 7.95 -7.00 -9.17
CA HIS A 122 9.17 -6.92 -8.37
C HIS A 122 9.01 -7.35 -6.92
N SER A 123 7.79 -7.52 -6.40
CA SER A 123 7.63 -7.98 -5.01
C SER A 123 7.97 -9.46 -4.85
N ASN A 124 7.80 -10.32 -5.86
CA ASN A 124 7.76 -11.78 -5.69
C ASN A 124 6.80 -12.24 -4.55
N SER A 125 5.83 -11.38 -4.20
CA SER A 125 4.90 -11.64 -3.10
C SER A 125 3.93 -12.75 -3.50
N LYS A 126 3.99 -13.89 -2.79
CA LYS A 126 3.04 -14.99 -2.96
C LYS A 126 1.59 -14.60 -2.63
N ALA A 127 1.42 -13.54 -1.84
CA ALA A 127 0.12 -13.05 -1.41
C ALA A 127 -0.38 -11.84 -2.23
N GLY A 128 0.33 -11.44 -3.28
CA GLY A 128 0.04 -10.23 -4.04
C GLY A 128 0.25 -8.96 -3.22
N GLY A 129 -0.54 -7.92 -3.52
CA GLY A 129 -0.55 -6.65 -2.81
C GLY A 129 -1.93 -6.32 -2.21
N VAL A 130 -1.96 -5.30 -1.36
CA VAL A 130 -3.16 -4.76 -0.71
C VAL A 130 -3.25 -3.28 -1.02
N ILE A 131 -4.43 -2.82 -1.43
CA ILE A 131 -4.75 -1.41 -1.61
C ILE A 131 -5.90 -1.00 -0.67
N PHE A 132 -5.82 0.21 -0.12
CA PHE A 132 -6.91 0.84 0.62
C PHE A 132 -6.90 2.34 0.29
N ALA A 133 -8.09 2.92 0.12
CA ALA A 133 -8.18 4.35 -0.13
C ALA A 133 -9.39 4.99 0.52
N ARG A 134 -9.24 6.26 0.92
CA ARG A 134 -10.33 7.06 1.45
C ARG A 134 -10.26 8.49 0.94
N THR A 135 -11.38 8.99 0.46
CA THR A 135 -11.54 10.38 0.02
C THR A 135 -12.12 11.23 1.14
N PHE A 136 -11.40 12.28 1.53
CA PHE A 136 -11.81 13.24 2.55
C PHE A 136 -12.37 14.50 1.88
N LYS A 137 -13.62 14.43 1.40
CA LYS A 137 -14.26 15.50 0.59
C LYS A 137 -14.16 16.90 1.22
N LYS A 138 -14.44 17.03 2.53
CA LYS A 138 -14.35 18.30 3.26
C LYS A 138 -12.92 18.86 3.32
N LYS A 139 -11.92 17.97 3.40
CA LYS A 139 -10.49 18.32 3.47
C LYS A 139 -9.81 18.32 2.09
N LYS A 140 -10.55 17.97 1.03
CA LYS A 140 -10.11 17.96 -0.38
C LYS A 140 -8.84 17.13 -0.67
N TYR A 141 -8.65 16.00 0.00
CA TYR A 141 -7.58 15.06 -0.33
C TYR A 141 -8.07 13.62 -0.40
N ILE A 142 -7.31 12.79 -1.10
CA ILE A 142 -7.45 11.34 -1.13
C ILE A 142 -6.26 10.77 -0.40
N LYS A 143 -6.50 9.80 0.47
CA LYS A 143 -5.46 9.02 1.11
C LYS A 143 -5.47 7.63 0.49
N LEU A 144 -4.34 7.21 -0.05
CA LEU A 144 -4.16 5.93 -0.73
C LEU A 144 -2.95 5.24 -0.11
N ILE A 145 -3.12 3.98 0.27
CA ILE A 145 -2.03 3.12 0.73
C ILE A 145 -2.00 1.86 -0.14
N ILE A 146 -0.80 1.50 -0.58
CA ILE A 146 -0.50 0.29 -1.33
C ILE A 146 0.60 -0.44 -0.55
N ILE A 147 0.40 -1.73 -0.31
CA ILE A 147 1.26 -2.54 0.55
C ILE A 147 1.53 -3.85 -0.17
N ASP A 148 2.78 -4.29 -0.19
CA ASP A 148 3.17 -5.64 -0.55
C ASP A 148 4.08 -6.23 0.54
N ASN A 149 4.24 -7.55 0.55
CA ASN A 149 5.16 -8.26 1.45
C ASN A 149 6.28 -8.94 0.67
N GLY A 150 6.75 -8.27 -0.38
CA GLY A 150 7.78 -8.77 -1.25
C GLY A 150 9.19 -8.69 -0.68
N ASP A 151 10.16 -8.95 -1.56
CA ASP A 151 11.59 -8.91 -1.23
C ASP A 151 12.11 -7.49 -0.91
N GLY A 152 11.28 -6.47 -1.13
CA GLY A 152 11.57 -5.07 -0.84
C GLY A 152 12.34 -4.37 -1.96
N PHE A 153 12.30 -3.04 -1.91
CA PHE A 153 12.76 -2.17 -3.00
C PHE A 153 14.23 -2.40 -3.39
N LEU A 154 15.10 -2.61 -2.39
CA LEU A 154 16.54 -2.76 -2.61
C LEU A 154 16.91 -4.06 -3.31
N LYS A 155 16.06 -5.10 -3.26
CA LYS A 155 16.34 -6.38 -3.94
C LYS A 155 16.46 -6.22 -5.45
N SER A 156 15.70 -5.28 -6.02
CA SER A 156 15.78 -4.92 -7.43
C SER A 156 17.17 -4.44 -7.84
N PHE A 157 17.91 -3.83 -6.91
CA PHE A 157 19.25 -3.26 -7.12
C PHE A 157 20.39 -4.16 -6.67
N GLU A 158 20.09 -5.35 -6.14
CA GLU A 158 21.09 -6.32 -5.73
C GLU A 158 21.96 -6.73 -6.94
N ASN A 159 23.28 -6.70 -6.75
CA ASN A 159 24.32 -6.93 -7.76
C ASN A 159 24.41 -5.87 -8.87
N ASP A 160 23.75 -4.72 -8.73
CA ASP A 160 23.90 -3.60 -9.66
C ASP A 160 25.14 -2.77 -9.32
N SER A 161 26.16 -2.86 -10.18
CA SER A 161 27.45 -2.19 -9.96
C SER A 161 27.36 -0.66 -9.91
N ARG A 162 26.28 -0.06 -10.42
CA ARG A 162 26.06 1.39 -10.46
C ARG A 162 25.67 1.97 -9.10
N VAL A 163 25.22 1.12 -8.18
CA VAL A 163 24.77 1.53 -6.85
C VAL A 163 25.54 0.85 -5.72
N LYS A 164 26.61 0.11 -6.05
CA LYS A 164 27.43 -0.64 -5.08
C LYS A 164 28.01 0.23 -3.96
N ASP A 165 28.29 1.50 -4.27
CA ASP A 165 28.91 2.47 -3.36
C ASP A 165 27.87 3.41 -2.72
N LEU A 166 26.57 3.16 -2.93
CA LEU A 166 25.48 3.97 -2.39
C LEU A 166 24.86 3.29 -1.16
N SER A 167 24.50 4.10 -0.17
CA SER A 167 23.67 3.70 0.95
C SER A 167 22.24 3.37 0.51
N LYS A 168 21.49 2.69 1.39
CA LYS A 168 20.09 2.32 1.13
C LYS A 168 19.24 3.55 0.91
N GLU A 169 19.50 4.58 1.70
CA GLU A 169 18.84 5.87 1.68
C GLU A 169 19.12 6.61 0.37
N GLU A 170 20.38 6.61 -0.10
CA GLU A 170 20.76 7.22 -1.38
C GLU A 170 20.14 6.49 -2.58
N ILE A 171 20.05 5.15 -2.54
CA ILE A 171 19.38 4.39 -3.60
C ILE A 171 17.89 4.73 -3.64
N LEU A 172 17.24 4.85 -2.49
CA LEU A 172 15.83 5.20 -2.40
C LEU A 172 15.58 6.65 -2.84
N GLU A 173 16.43 7.59 -2.47
CA GLU A 173 16.35 8.97 -2.94
C GLU A 173 16.53 9.07 -4.46
N ARG A 174 17.55 8.40 -5.00
CA ARG A 174 17.80 8.36 -6.46
C ARG A 174 16.68 7.68 -7.24
N SER A 175 15.89 6.80 -6.62
CA SER A 175 14.72 6.18 -7.25
C SER A 175 13.65 7.15 -7.71
N LEU A 176 13.64 8.37 -7.17
CA LEU A 176 12.73 9.43 -7.58
C LEU A 176 13.30 10.28 -8.72
N GLN A 177 14.54 10.03 -9.17
CA GLN A 177 15.16 10.78 -10.26
C GLN A 177 14.78 10.21 -11.62
N GLU A 178 14.67 11.10 -12.59
CA GLU A 178 14.34 10.75 -13.97
C GLU A 178 15.37 9.77 -14.56
N GLY A 179 14.89 8.62 -15.04
CA GLY A 179 15.70 7.61 -15.72
C GLY A 179 16.46 6.66 -14.78
N PHE A 180 16.34 6.82 -13.46
CA PHE A 180 16.97 5.91 -12.52
C PHE A 180 16.19 4.59 -12.43
N LYS A 181 16.88 3.47 -12.70
CA LYS A 181 16.30 2.12 -12.65
C LYS A 181 17.33 1.06 -12.31
N SER A 182 16.87 -0.06 -11.76
CA SER A 182 17.71 -1.23 -11.61
C SER A 182 18.08 -1.86 -12.95
N ALA A 183 19.20 -2.58 -12.98
CA ALA A 183 19.61 -3.34 -14.16
C ALA A 183 18.61 -4.47 -14.52
N LYS A 184 17.82 -4.92 -13.54
CA LYS A 184 16.76 -5.93 -13.70
C LYS A 184 15.45 -5.37 -14.29
N SER A 185 15.31 -4.05 -14.40
CA SER A 185 14.09 -3.41 -14.87
C SER A 185 14.05 -3.26 -16.40
N GLU A 186 13.02 -3.82 -17.03
CA GLU A 186 12.72 -3.65 -18.46
C GLU A 186 12.21 -2.23 -18.80
N GLY A 187 11.59 -1.54 -17.82
CA GLY A 187 11.09 -0.17 -17.98
C GLY A 187 12.20 0.88 -18.17
N ARG A 188 11.82 2.14 -18.47
CA ARG A 188 12.79 3.24 -18.72
C ARG A 188 13.29 3.95 -17.45
N GLY A 189 12.75 3.63 -16.27
CA GLY A 189 13.10 4.31 -15.02
C GLY A 189 12.38 5.64 -14.79
N TYR A 190 11.18 5.79 -15.35
CA TYR A 190 10.39 7.02 -15.21
C TYR A 190 9.19 6.89 -14.28
N GLY A 191 8.83 5.69 -13.85
CA GLY A 191 7.61 5.43 -13.09
C GLY A 191 7.51 6.23 -11.78
N LEU A 192 8.44 5.99 -10.85
CA LEU A 192 8.45 6.69 -9.56
C LEU A 192 8.72 8.19 -9.70
N PHE A 193 9.52 8.61 -10.68
CA PHE A 193 9.71 10.02 -11.00
C PHE A 193 8.40 10.71 -11.37
N HIS A 194 7.63 10.14 -12.32
CA HIS A 194 6.35 10.71 -12.73
C HIS A 194 5.29 10.68 -11.62
N VAL A 195 5.27 9.61 -10.81
CA VAL A 195 4.42 9.53 -9.61
C VAL A 195 4.75 10.68 -8.65
N LYS A 196 6.03 10.89 -8.33
CA LYS A 196 6.49 11.98 -7.45
C LYS A 196 6.13 13.34 -8.04
N GLU A 197 6.36 13.55 -9.34
CA GLU A 197 6.05 14.82 -10.01
C GLU A 197 4.56 15.14 -9.98
N PHE A 198 3.70 14.16 -10.25
CA PHE A 198 2.25 14.32 -10.22
C PHE A 198 1.75 14.66 -8.80
N ILE A 199 2.22 13.93 -7.79
CA ILE A 199 1.86 14.18 -6.38
C ILE A 199 2.33 15.57 -5.96
N SER A 200 3.56 15.95 -6.32
CA SER A 200 4.15 17.24 -5.96
C SER A 200 3.42 18.41 -6.61
N LYS A 201 3.02 18.29 -7.88
CA LYS A 201 2.23 19.31 -8.61
C LYS A 201 0.78 19.41 -8.12
N SER A 202 0.33 18.45 -7.33
CA SER A 202 -1.00 18.41 -6.71
C SER A 202 -0.99 18.83 -5.23
N ASP A 203 0.11 19.44 -4.75
CA ASP A 203 0.34 19.76 -3.33
C ASP A 203 0.20 18.55 -2.39
N GLY A 204 0.41 17.36 -2.95
CA GLY A 204 0.27 16.10 -2.25
C GLY A 204 1.52 15.71 -1.47
N ILE A 205 1.39 14.61 -0.74
CA ILE A 205 2.47 14.02 0.04
C ILE A 205 2.67 12.59 -0.42
N PHE A 206 3.92 12.20 -0.66
CA PHE A 206 4.30 10.86 -1.04
C PHE A 206 5.19 10.23 0.02
N TYR A 207 4.88 8.98 0.40
CA TYR A 207 5.67 8.18 1.34
C TYR A 207 6.02 6.83 0.71
N ILE A 208 7.24 6.37 0.95
CA ILE A 208 7.66 4.99 0.69
C ILE A 208 8.29 4.45 1.96
N ASN A 209 7.76 3.34 2.47
CA ASN A 209 8.34 2.61 3.61
C ASN A 209 8.88 1.28 3.10
N THR A 210 10.19 1.06 3.18
CA THR A 210 10.80 -0.17 2.64
C THR A 210 12.17 -0.42 3.26
N CYS A 211 12.54 -1.68 3.47
CA CYS A 211 13.89 -2.13 3.84
C CYS A 211 14.58 -1.37 5.00
N GLY A 212 13.81 -0.87 5.97
CA GLY A 212 14.29 -0.13 7.12
C GLY A 212 14.55 1.35 6.83
N ALA A 213 13.93 1.91 5.80
CA ALA A 213 13.97 3.31 5.44
C ALA A 213 12.57 3.85 5.18
N VAL A 214 12.39 5.15 5.45
CA VAL A 214 11.20 5.93 5.09
C VAL A 214 11.65 7.06 4.19
N LEU A 215 11.07 7.13 2.99
CA LEU A 215 11.12 8.30 2.15
C LEU A 215 9.86 9.14 2.35
N PHE A 216 10.04 10.45 2.45
CA PHE A 216 9.00 11.46 2.43
C PHE A 216 9.29 12.45 1.29
N SER A 217 8.26 12.79 0.51
CA SER A 217 8.34 13.82 -0.52
C SER A 217 7.13 14.74 -0.45
N LYS A 218 7.38 16.06 -0.47
CA LYS A 218 6.35 17.11 -0.53
C LYS A 218 6.90 18.32 -1.30
N GLY A 219 6.32 18.60 -2.47
CA GLY A 219 6.81 19.66 -3.35
C GLY A 219 8.25 19.38 -3.81
N VAL A 220 9.18 20.27 -3.47
CA VAL A 220 10.62 20.11 -3.75
C VAL A 220 11.38 19.38 -2.65
N GLU A 221 10.77 19.22 -1.47
CA GLU A 221 11.41 18.56 -0.34
C GLU A 221 11.35 17.05 -0.52
N VAL A 222 12.51 16.39 -0.48
CA VAL A 222 12.66 14.94 -0.40
C VAL A 222 13.56 14.64 0.79
N VAL A 223 13.08 13.78 1.69
CA VAL A 223 13.80 13.39 2.90
C VAL A 223 13.74 11.88 3.04
N VAL A 224 14.90 11.24 3.19
CA VAL A 224 15.01 9.82 3.49
C VAL A 224 15.60 9.63 4.88
N LYS A 225 14.96 8.80 5.71
CA LYS A 225 15.40 8.49 7.07
C LYS A 225 15.43 7.00 7.30
N GLN A 226 16.40 6.55 8.08
CA GLN A 226 16.39 5.20 8.61
C GLN A 226 15.19 4.98 9.54
N CYS A 227 14.61 3.79 9.48
CA CYS A 227 13.45 3.37 10.25
C CYS A 227 13.61 1.94 10.76
N ASN A 228 13.44 1.76 12.06
CA ASN A 228 13.62 0.44 12.68
C ASN A 228 12.39 -0.47 12.58
N HIS A 229 11.26 0.04 12.08
CA HIS A 229 9.97 -0.67 12.11
C HIS A 229 9.67 -1.51 10.86
N TYR A 230 10.33 -1.25 9.72
CA TYR A 230 10.03 -1.90 8.43
C TYR A 230 11.22 -2.70 7.90
N ARG A 231 11.67 -3.74 8.60
CA ARG A 231 12.83 -4.54 8.20
C ARG A 231 12.42 -5.76 7.39
N SER A 232 13.21 -6.11 6.38
CA SER A 232 13.15 -7.43 5.74
C SER A 232 13.56 -8.49 6.77
N PHE A 233 12.72 -9.51 6.97
CA PHE A 233 13.01 -10.65 7.84
C PHE A 233 14.05 -11.59 7.21
#